data_AF-A0A420DRS5-F1
#
_entry.id   AF-A0A420DRS5-F1
#
_cell.length_a   1.000
_cell.length_b   1.000
_cell.length_c   1.000
_cell.angle_alpha   90.00
_cell.angle_beta   90.00
_cell.angle_gamma   90.00
#
_symmetry.space_group_name_H-M   'P 1'
#
loop_
_entity.id
_entity.type
_entity.pdbx_description
1 polymer ?
#
loop_
_entity_poly.entity_id
_entity_poly.type
_entity_poly.pdbx_seq_one_letter_code
_entity_poly.pdbx_strand_id
1 'polypeptide(L)' 'MKIQLVMGASALALGACAQDIKPLPYTQTPLPVVTAQQSVTNAAVVSPIRYQDPLAGYTYRGPTGPRDWRTVNEEQSEGN' A
#
# COMPACT_ATOMS: atom_id res chain seq x y z
N MET A 1 16.20 32.73 -41.91
CA MET A 1 16.43 32.02 -40.62
C MET A 1 15.68 32.62 -39.43
N LYS A 2 15.54 33.96 -39.29
CA LYS A 2 14.82 34.58 -38.13
C LYS A 2 13.33 34.22 -38.00
N ILE A 3 12.60 34.11 -39.11
CA ILE A 3 11.13 33.87 -39.09
C ILE A 3 10.79 32.47 -38.55
N GLN A 4 11.60 31.46 -38.88
CA GLN A 4 11.39 30.08 -38.42
C GLN A 4 11.56 29.96 -36.90
N LEU A 5 12.53 30.69 -36.33
CA LEU A 5 12.76 30.74 -34.89
C LEU A 5 11.60 31.44 -34.16
N VAL A 6 11.07 32.52 -34.74
CA VAL A 6 9.93 33.27 -34.17
C VAL A 6 8.66 32.41 -34.19
N MET A 7 8.36 31.71 -35.29
CA MET A 7 7.19 30.83 -35.33
C MET A 7 7.29 29.65 -34.34
N GLY A 8 8.47 29.05 -34.20
CA GLY A 8 8.69 27.98 -33.21
C GLY A 8 8.50 28.44 -31.77
N ALA A 9 9.00 29.63 -31.42
CA ALA A 9 8.83 30.21 -30.09
C ALA A 9 7.36 30.51 -29.77
N SER A 10 6.60 31.03 -30.74
CA SER A 10 5.17 31.31 -30.57
C SER A 10 4.35 30.04 -30.33
N ALA A 11 4.66 28.93 -31.00
CA ALA A 11 3.98 27.65 -30.78
C ALA A 11 4.23 27.09 -29.37
N LEU A 12 5.46 27.22 -28.85
CA LEU A 12 5.79 26.79 -27.49
C LEU A 12 5.10 27.65 -26.42
N ALA A 13 5.02 28.97 -26.62
CA ALA A 13 4.34 29.88 -25.71
C ALA A 13 2.81 29.61 -25.66
N LEU A 14 2.19 29.37 -26.82
CA LEU A 14 0.75 29.05 -26.90
C LEU A 14 0.43 27.66 -26.31
N GLY A 15 1.34 26.69 -26.43
CA GLY A 15 1.19 25.36 -25.81
C GLY A 15 1.29 25.37 -24.29
N ALA A 16 2.14 26.25 -23.71
CA ALA A 16 2.27 26.39 -22.26
C ALA A 16 1.00 27.00 -21.61
N CYS A 17 0.34 27.93 -22.30
CA CYS A 17 -0.91 28.53 -21.83
C CYS A 17 -2.13 27.59 -22.01
N ALA A 18 -2.00 26.51 -22.78
CA ALA A 18 -3.07 25.56 -23.00
C ALA A 18 -3.08 24.40 -22.00
N GLN A 19 -2.14 24.32 -21.04
CA GLN A 19 -2.01 23.16 -20.14
C GLN A 19 -3.16 22.93 -19.14
N ASP A 20 -4.21 23.76 -19.17
CA ASP A 20 -5.49 23.48 -18.54
C ASP A 20 -6.42 22.59 -19.40
N ILE A 21 -5.86 21.67 -20.22
CA ILE A 21 -6.66 20.61 -20.87
C ILE A 21 -7.01 19.55 -19.83
N LYS A 22 -8.02 19.84 -19.01
CA LYS A 22 -8.70 18.83 -18.20
C LYS A 22 -9.42 17.85 -19.11
N PRO A 23 -9.18 16.54 -19.02
CA PRO A 23 -10.03 15.56 -19.66
C PRO A 23 -11.46 15.75 -19.13
N LEU A 24 -12.41 16.02 -20.02
CA LEU A 24 -13.82 15.96 -19.67
C LEU A 24 -14.22 14.48 -19.55
N PRO A 25 -14.93 14.08 -18.48
CA PRO A 25 -15.45 14.93 -17.41
C PRO A 25 -14.41 15.19 -16.30
N TYR A 26 -14.20 16.46 -15.97
CA TYR A 26 -13.38 16.83 -14.82
C TYR A 26 -14.19 16.67 -13.54
N THR A 27 -13.79 15.72 -12.70
CA THR A 27 -14.15 15.69 -11.29
C THR A 27 -12.99 16.26 -10.50
N GLN A 28 -13.25 17.32 -9.74
CA GLN A 28 -12.26 17.83 -8.79
C GLN A 28 -11.96 16.72 -7.79
N THR A 29 -10.75 16.17 -7.81
CA THR A 29 -10.29 15.28 -6.74
C THR A 29 -10.37 16.07 -5.45
N PRO A 30 -11.27 15.74 -4.51
CA PRO A 30 -11.35 16.47 -3.26
C PRO A 30 -10.01 16.36 -2.56
N LEU A 31 -9.54 17.47 -1.99
CA LEU A 31 -8.38 17.44 -1.11
C LEU A 31 -8.63 16.41 0.00
N PRO A 32 -7.60 15.66 0.41
CA PRO A 32 -7.76 14.69 1.49
C PRO A 32 -8.34 15.39 2.71
N VAL A 33 -9.38 14.79 3.29
CA VAL A 33 -10.03 15.28 4.49
C VAL A 33 -9.05 15.11 5.66
N VAL A 34 -8.25 16.17 5.92
CA VAL A 34 -7.17 16.16 6.93
C VAL A 34 -7.67 15.92 8.35
N THR A 35 -8.96 16.07 8.62
CA THR A 35 -9.55 15.75 9.93
C THR A 35 -9.46 14.26 10.26
N ALA A 36 -9.53 13.38 9.27
CA ALA A 36 -9.29 11.94 9.47
C ALA A 36 -7.83 11.67 9.89
N GLN A 37 -6.89 12.47 9.39
CA GLN A 37 -5.46 12.34 9.68
C GLN A 37 -5.09 12.89 11.06
N GLN A 38 -5.82 13.89 11.56
CA GLN A 38 -5.67 14.40 12.92
C GLN A 38 -6.22 13.46 13.99
N SER A 39 -7.14 12.55 13.65
CA SER A 39 -7.68 11.60 14.62
C SER A 39 -6.61 10.65 15.16
N VAL A 40 -5.64 10.26 14.34
CA VAL A 40 -4.56 9.32 14.69
C VAL A 40 -3.58 9.90 15.72
N THR A 41 -3.46 11.22 15.80
CA THR A 41 -2.60 11.91 16.79
C THR A 41 -3.39 12.46 17.98
N ASN A 42 -4.73 12.40 17.94
CA ASN A 42 -5.58 12.88 19.01
C ASN A 42 -5.68 11.84 20.13
N ALA A 43 -4.92 12.05 21.21
CA ALA A 43 -4.90 11.19 22.39
C ALA A 43 -6.24 11.10 23.16
N ALA A 44 -7.21 11.98 22.86
CA ALA A 44 -8.57 11.89 23.41
C ALA A 44 -9.46 10.89 22.64
N VAL A 45 -9.08 10.52 21.41
CA VAL A 45 -9.80 9.58 20.54
C VAL A 45 -9.05 8.25 20.42
N VAL A 46 -7.72 8.30 20.40
CA VAL A 46 -6.85 7.12 20.32
C VAL A 46 -6.49 6.65 21.72
N SER A 47 -6.96 5.46 22.09
CA SER A 47 -6.42 4.76 23.26
C SER A 47 -4.99 4.30 22.96
N PRO A 48 -4.04 4.39 23.91
CA PRO A 48 -2.73 3.76 23.73
C PRO A 48 -2.93 2.26 23.50
N ILE A 49 -2.61 1.80 22.29
CA ILE A 49 -2.51 0.37 22.01
C ILE A 49 -1.33 -0.10 22.84
N ARG A 50 -1.59 -0.79 23.95
CA ARG A 50 -0.54 -1.48 24.68
C ARG A 50 0.06 -2.49 23.70
N TYR A 51 1.34 -2.32 23.39
CA TYR A 51 2.07 -3.27 22.59
C TYR A 51 1.94 -4.64 23.27
N GLN A 52 1.27 -5.57 22.60
CA GLN A 52 1.19 -6.95 23.03
C GLN A 52 2.43 -7.66 22.52
N ASP A 53 3.04 -8.47 23.38
CA ASP A 53 4.16 -9.30 22.96
C ASP A 53 3.68 -10.25 21.85
N PRO A 54 4.22 -10.17 20.62
CA PRO A 54 3.82 -11.03 19.51
C PRO A 54 4.15 -12.51 19.76
N LEU A 55 5.00 -12.80 20.74
CA LEU A 55 5.38 -14.15 21.17
C LEU A 55 4.67 -14.59 22.46
N ALA A 56 3.71 -13.81 22.96
CA ALA A 56 2.93 -14.22 24.12
C ALA A 56 2.24 -15.58 23.86
N GLY A 57 2.59 -16.60 24.63
CA GLY A 57 2.06 -17.97 24.47
C GLY A 57 2.74 -18.80 23.37
N TYR A 58 3.75 -18.25 22.68
CA TYR A 58 4.51 -19.02 21.71
C TYR A 58 5.35 -20.10 22.41
N THR A 59 5.17 -21.35 22.00
CA THR A 59 6.05 -22.46 22.39
C THR A 59 6.85 -22.88 21.16
N TYR A 60 8.17 -22.71 21.22
CA TYR A 60 9.06 -23.18 20.16
C TYR A 60 8.95 -24.70 20.01
N ARG A 61 8.72 -25.16 18.78
CA ARG A 61 8.95 -26.56 18.39
C ARG A 61 10.09 -26.56 17.41
N GLY A 62 11.21 -27.15 17.81
CA GLY A 62 12.36 -27.30 16.94
C GLY A 62 11.99 -28.11 15.70
N PRO A 63 12.71 -27.93 14.58
CA PRO A 63 12.57 -28.80 13.43
C PRO A 63 12.89 -30.23 13.88
N THR A 64 11.85 -31.01 14.13
CA THR A 64 11.99 -32.46 14.16
C THR A 64 12.35 -32.85 12.75
N GLY A 65 13.46 -33.56 12.56
CA GLY A 65 13.84 -34.09 11.25
C GLY A 65 12.66 -34.83 10.59
N PRO A 66 12.74 -35.09 9.27
CA PRO A 66 11.66 -35.80 8.59
C PRO A 66 11.33 -37.07 9.38
N ARG A 67 10.07 -37.17 9.82
CA ARG A 67 9.59 -38.37 10.51
C ARG A 67 9.75 -39.55 9.56
N ASP A 68 10.12 -40.70 10.09
CA ASP A 68 10.19 -41.93 9.30
C ASP A 68 8.81 -42.21 8.67
N TRP A 69 8.79 -42.37 7.35
CA TRP A 69 7.55 -42.46 6.59
C TRP A 69 6.78 -43.75 6.89
N ARG A 70 7.45 -44.84 7.29
CA ARG A 70 6.76 -46.10 7.66
C ARG A 70 5.96 -45.92 8.93
N THR A 71 6.56 -45.27 9.92
CA THR A 71 5.89 -44.93 11.19
C THR A 71 4.63 -44.10 10.96
N VAL A 72 4.70 -43.10 10.08
CA VAL A 72 3.54 -42.26 9.73
C VAL A 72 2.45 -43.07 9.02
N ASN A 73 2.81 -43.96 8.11
CA ASN A 73 1.85 -44.79 7.39
C ASN A 73 1.13 -45.80 8.30
N GLU A 74 1.81 -46.34 9.32
CA GLU A 74 1.20 -47.21 10.32
C GLU A 74 0.20 -46.42 11.19
N GLU A 75 0.56 -45.23 11.67
CA GLU A 75 -0.34 -44.33 12.43
C GLU A 75 -1.59 -43.92 11.63
N GLN A 76 -1.45 -43.76 10.31
CA GLN A 76 -2.54 -43.37 9.40
C GLN A 76 -3.28 -44.56 8.80
N SER A 77 -2.86 -45.80 9.10
CA SER A 77 -3.61 -46.95 8.65
C SER A 77 -4.95 -46.97 9.39
N GLU A 78 -6.03 -46.86 8.63
CA GLU A 78 -7.38 -47.11 9.14
C GLU A 78 -7.39 -48.58 9.56
N GLY A 79 -7.21 -48.82 10.87
CA GLY A 79 -7.17 -50.18 11.41
C GLY A 79 -8.38 -50.97 10.93
N ASN A 80 -8.12 -52.10 10.28
CA ASN A 80 -9.15 -53.06 9.87
C ASN A 80 -9.93 -53.57 11.09
#